data_AF-A0A955RNB7-F1
#
_entry.id   AF-A0A955RNB7-F1
#
_cell.length_a   1.000
_cell.length_b   1.000
_cell.length_c   1.000
_cell.angle_alpha   90.00
_cell.angle_beta   90.00
_cell.angle_gamma   90.00
#
_symmetry.space_group_name_H-M   'P 1'
#
loop_
_entity.id
_entity.type
_entity.pdbx_description
1 polymer ?
#
loop_
_entity_poly.entity_id
_entity_poly.type
_entity_poly.pdbx_seq_one_letter_code
_entity_poly.pdbx_strand_id
1 'polypeptide(L)'
;MENHQYCDHENCHQPTIPGGRRLHRYLHDNHAWYKNWHHHPLRIHTHLGAVVLAAAFALVVLFSPGSTGLQAEVGGYPISGRLLESSGRPVNNGTHEIEFKLYNVETGGLAIWTEVHRGEDRILTANGYFTTELGRFTRLDSFDLGENTYYLGVAVDGEPELSPRWIIDQVPLTPFE
;
A
#
# COMPACT_ATOMS: atom_id res chain seq x y z
N MET A 1 45.79 42.53 -20.98
CA MET A 1 44.80 43.26 -21.79
C MET A 1 43.78 42.23 -22.22
N GLU A 2 42.73 42.09 -21.41
CA GLU A 2 41.67 41.10 -21.59
C GLU A 2 40.81 41.44 -22.79
N ASN A 3 40.66 40.48 -23.70
CA ASN A 3 39.86 40.62 -24.89
C ASN A 3 38.41 40.30 -24.51
N HIS A 4 37.58 41.34 -24.39
CA HIS A 4 36.13 41.21 -24.22
C HIS A 4 35.56 40.49 -25.46
N GLN A 5 35.22 39.22 -25.30
CA GLN A 5 34.55 38.45 -26.33
C GLN A 5 33.09 38.92 -26.41
N TYR A 6 32.84 39.83 -27.36
CA TYR A 6 31.51 40.30 -27.73
C TYR A 6 30.73 39.14 -28.36
N CYS A 7 29.66 38.69 -27.70
CA CYS A 7 28.77 37.66 -28.22
C CYS A 7 28.03 38.17 -29.45
N ASP A 8 28.38 37.61 -30.61
CA ASP A 8 27.59 37.65 -31.84
C ASP A 8 26.18 37.10 -31.58
N HIS A 9 25.18 37.86 -32.03
CA HIS A 9 23.75 37.69 -31.83
C HIS A 9 23.18 36.35 -32.36
N GLU A 10 23.96 35.56 -33.11
CA GLU A 10 23.47 34.36 -33.79
C GLU A 10 23.79 33.03 -33.08
N ASN A 11 24.71 33.00 -32.10
CA ASN A 11 25.27 31.73 -31.60
C ASN A 11 25.06 31.40 -30.11
N CYS A 12 24.32 32.19 -29.33
CA CYS A 12 24.24 31.90 -27.89
C CYS A 12 23.24 30.81 -27.45
N HIS A 13 22.19 30.45 -28.21
CA HIS A 13 21.21 29.47 -27.72
C HIS A 13 20.57 28.65 -28.84
N GLN A 14 21.09 27.45 -29.11
CA GLN A 14 20.41 26.44 -29.93
C GLN A 14 19.66 25.45 -29.02
N PRO A 15 18.35 25.64 -28.75
CA PRO A 15 17.58 24.62 -28.04
C PRO A 15 17.49 23.36 -28.89
N THR A 16 17.72 22.21 -28.25
CA THR A 16 17.83 20.86 -28.82
C THR A 16 16.48 20.18 -29.08
N ILE A 17 15.36 20.86 -28.80
CA ILE A 17 14.01 20.30 -28.90
C ILE A 17 13.38 20.63 -30.27
N PRO A 18 12.83 19.64 -31.02
CA PRO A 18 12.12 19.89 -32.28
C PRO A 18 10.98 20.90 -32.10
N GLY A 19 10.92 21.92 -32.96
CA GLY A 19 9.90 22.99 -32.89
C GLY A 19 10.22 24.14 -31.92
N GLY A 20 11.09 23.93 -30.92
CA GLY A 20 11.44 24.93 -29.91
C GLY A 20 12.07 26.20 -30.48
N ARG A 21 12.81 26.09 -31.58
CA ARG A 21 13.46 27.24 -32.25
C ARG A 21 12.46 28.21 -32.89
N ARG A 22 11.39 27.69 -33.50
CA ARG A 22 10.35 28.54 -34.13
C ARG A 22 9.54 29.27 -33.08
N LEU A 23 9.17 28.57 -32.00
CA LEU A 23 8.43 29.15 -30.89
C LEU A 23 9.27 30.20 -30.12
N HIS A 24 10.53 29.89 -29.81
CA HIS A 24 11.44 30.84 -29.14
C HIS A 24 11.61 32.12 -29.96
N ARG A 25 11.84 32.00 -31.27
CA ARG A 25 11.98 33.16 -32.18
C ARG A 25 10.68 33.97 -32.25
N TYR A 26 9.54 33.31 -32.42
CA TYR A 26 8.23 33.97 -32.42
C TYR A 26 8.00 34.75 -31.11
N LEU A 27 8.26 34.15 -29.96
CA LEU A 27 8.09 34.80 -28.66
C LEU A 27 9.05 35.99 -28.49
N HIS A 28 10.29 35.85 -28.95
CA HIS A 28 11.30 36.91 -28.90
C HIS A 28 10.95 38.11 -29.79
N ASP A 29 10.36 37.86 -30.95
CA ASP A 29 10.04 38.90 -31.93
C ASP A 29 8.69 39.58 -31.65
N ASN A 30 7.70 38.85 -31.13
CA ASN A 30 6.36 39.38 -30.89
C ASN A 30 6.08 39.83 -29.45
N HIS A 31 6.89 39.43 -28.46
CA HIS A 31 6.60 39.72 -27.05
C HIS A 31 7.77 40.39 -26.33
N ALA A 32 7.62 41.69 -26.06
CA ALA A 32 8.64 42.51 -25.38
C ALA A 32 9.03 41.97 -23.99
N TRP A 33 8.07 41.39 -23.25
CA TRP A 33 8.34 40.78 -21.94
C TRP A 33 9.30 39.59 -22.04
N TYR A 34 9.17 38.77 -23.08
CA TYR A 34 9.99 37.58 -23.30
C TYR A 34 11.42 37.98 -23.70
N LYS A 35 11.53 38.95 -24.61
CA LYS A 35 12.82 39.54 -25.01
C LYS A 35 13.57 40.13 -23.81
N ASN A 36 12.91 40.94 -22.98
CA ASN A 36 13.52 41.53 -21.79
C ASN A 36 13.96 40.47 -20.77
N TRP A 37 13.15 39.43 -20.57
CA TRP A 37 13.46 38.35 -19.65
C TRP A 37 14.69 37.52 -20.08
N HIS A 38 14.85 37.26 -21.38
CA HIS A 38 16.02 36.54 -21.91
C HIS A 38 17.34 37.31 -21.81
N HIS A 39 17.31 38.62 -21.64
CA HIS A 39 18.50 39.46 -21.40
C HIS A 39 18.72 39.74 -19.91
N HIS A 40 17.81 39.32 -19.03
CA HIS A 40 17.89 39.59 -17.60
C HIS A 40 19.06 38.80 -16.97
N PRO A 41 19.86 39.40 -16.07
CA PRO A 41 21.01 38.74 -15.44
C PRO A 41 20.60 37.55 -14.55
N LEU A 42 19.38 37.57 -14.01
CA LEU A 42 18.88 36.50 -13.13
C LEU A 42 18.15 35.37 -13.86
N ARG A 43 18.10 35.37 -15.21
CA ARG A 43 17.36 34.35 -15.98
C ARG A 43 17.78 32.91 -15.66
N ILE A 44 19.08 32.70 -15.43
CA ILE A 44 19.63 31.38 -15.09
C ILE A 44 19.13 30.90 -13.72
N HIS A 45 19.03 31.81 -12.74
CA HIS A 45 18.50 31.51 -11.41
C HIS A 45 17.01 31.15 -11.47
N THR A 46 16.21 31.83 -12.30
CA THR A 46 14.79 31.50 -12.49
C THR A 46 14.59 30.14 -13.15
N HIS A 47 15.43 29.77 -14.12
CA HIS A 47 15.39 28.44 -14.73
C HIS A 47 15.81 27.33 -13.75
N LEU A 48 16.91 27.53 -13.02
CA LEU A 48 17.39 26.57 -12.02
C LEU A 48 16.36 26.36 -10.90
N GLY A 49 15.73 27.44 -10.43
CA GLY A 49 14.66 27.35 -9.43
C GLY A 49 13.47 26.52 -9.92
N ALA A 50 13.01 26.73 -11.16
CA ALA A 50 11.91 25.94 -11.73
C ALA A 50 12.26 24.45 -11.87
N VAL A 51 13.50 24.12 -12.27
CA VAL A 51 13.96 22.73 -12.37
C VAL A 51 14.02 22.06 -11.00
N VAL A 52 14.55 22.76 -9.97
CA VAL A 52 14.61 22.24 -8.60
C VAL A 52 13.22 21.97 -8.04
N LEU A 53 12.27 22.89 -8.26
CA LEU A 53 10.88 22.71 -7.81
C LEU A 53 10.19 21.53 -8.52
N ALA A 54 10.40 21.38 -9.83
CA ALA A 54 9.86 20.25 -10.58
C ALA A 54 10.45 18.91 -10.12
N ALA A 55 11.76 18.86 -9.85
CA ALA A 55 12.42 17.68 -9.32
C ALA A 55 11.93 17.33 -7.90
N ALA A 56 11.76 18.33 -7.03
CA ALA A 56 11.21 18.14 -5.69
C ALA A 56 9.76 17.61 -5.74
N PHE A 57 8.92 18.16 -6.62
CA PHE A 57 7.55 17.67 -6.82
C PHE A 57 7.52 16.23 -7.34
N ALA A 58 8.35 15.90 -8.33
CA ALA A 58 8.46 14.54 -8.83
C ALA A 58 8.91 13.56 -7.73
N LEU A 59 9.82 14.00 -6.85
CA LEU A 59 10.27 13.19 -5.71
C LEU A 59 9.14 12.99 -4.70
N VAL A 60 8.34 14.01 -4.41
CA VAL A 60 7.14 13.87 -3.55
C VAL A 60 6.14 12.86 -4.14
N VAL A 61 5.93 12.86 -5.45
CA VAL A 61 5.02 11.90 -6.12
C VAL A 61 5.60 10.49 -6.16
N LEU A 62 6.91 10.33 -6.35
CA LEU A 62 7.57 9.02 -6.36
C LEU A 62 7.66 8.38 -4.97
N PHE A 63 7.69 9.21 -3.92
CA PHE A 63 7.77 8.77 -2.53
C PHE A 63 6.45 8.92 -1.76
N SER A 64 5.36 9.32 -2.42
CA SER A 64 4.06 9.33 -1.77
C SER A 64 3.61 7.89 -1.52
N PRO A 65 3.25 7.52 -0.27
CA PRO A 65 2.67 6.22 -0.02
C PRO A 65 1.38 6.10 -0.85
N GLY A 66 1.27 5.01 -1.62
CA GLY A 66 0.05 4.73 -2.36
C GLY A 66 -1.13 4.65 -1.38
N SER A 67 -2.20 5.39 -1.66
CA SER A 67 -3.45 5.23 -0.92
C SER A 67 -3.98 3.82 -1.19
N THR A 68 -3.99 2.97 -0.17
CA THR A 68 -4.79 1.74 -0.18
C THR A 68 -6.25 2.17 -0.36
N GLY A 69 -6.91 1.70 -1.42
CA GLY A 69 -8.31 2.02 -1.66
C GLY A 69 -9.16 1.65 -0.45
N LEU A 70 -10.18 2.46 -0.16
CA LEU A 70 -11.22 2.11 0.82
C LEU A 70 -11.87 0.80 0.35
N GLN A 71 -11.54 -0.33 0.98
CA GLN A 71 -12.34 -1.54 0.83
C GLN A 71 -13.69 -1.24 1.47
N ALA A 72 -14.77 -1.43 0.71
CA ALA A 72 -16.11 -1.43 1.28
C ALA A 72 -16.11 -2.42 2.46
N GLU A 73 -16.65 -1.99 3.60
CA GLU A 73 -16.83 -2.81 4.79
C GLU A 73 -17.79 -3.96 4.43
N VAL A 74 -17.22 -5.06 3.94
CA VAL A 74 -17.92 -6.34 3.89
C VAL A 74 -17.94 -6.79 5.34
N GLY A 75 -19.14 -6.96 5.90
CA GLY A 75 -19.30 -7.39 7.29
C GLY A 75 -18.44 -8.61 7.57
N GLY A 76 -17.53 -8.48 8.54
CA GLY A 76 -16.62 -9.55 8.93
C GLY A 76 -17.32 -10.64 9.71
N TYR A 77 -16.79 -11.86 9.67
CA TYR A 77 -17.23 -12.97 10.50
C TYR A 77 -16.48 -12.92 11.84
N PRO A 78 -17.14 -12.56 12.96
CA PRO A 78 -16.46 -12.43 14.25
C PRO A 78 -16.00 -13.80 14.75
N ILE A 79 -14.74 -13.87 15.17
CA ILE A 79 -14.16 -15.07 15.78
C ILE A 79 -13.45 -14.71 17.07
N SER A 80 -13.55 -15.58 18.06
CA SER A 80 -12.82 -15.47 19.32
C SER A 80 -12.38 -16.84 19.76
N GLY A 81 -11.22 -16.91 20.41
CA GLY A 81 -10.76 -18.16 20.98
C GLY A 81 -9.44 -17.99 21.72
N ARG A 82 -8.79 -19.10 22.02
CA ARG A 82 -7.55 -19.13 22.78
C ARG A 82 -6.47 -19.91 22.05
N LEU A 83 -5.38 -19.25 21.71
CA LEU A 83 -4.22 -19.84 21.07
C LEU A 83 -3.32 -20.46 22.12
N LEU A 84 -2.98 -21.73 21.89
CA LEU A 84 -2.04 -22.48 22.70
C LEU A 84 -0.88 -22.93 21.81
N GLU A 85 0.31 -22.92 22.37
CA GLU A 85 1.49 -23.57 21.80
C GLU A 85 1.33 -25.09 21.85
N SER A 86 2.20 -25.81 21.14
CA SER A 86 2.29 -27.28 21.20
C SER A 86 2.57 -27.82 22.62
N SER A 87 3.16 -26.98 23.49
CA SER A 87 3.40 -27.26 24.90
C SER A 87 2.12 -27.20 25.77
N GLY A 88 0.99 -26.78 25.19
CA GLY A 88 -0.26 -26.49 25.90
C GLY A 88 -0.25 -25.15 26.64
N ARG A 89 0.84 -24.39 26.58
CA ARG A 89 0.92 -23.05 27.16
C ARG A 89 0.23 -22.03 26.25
N PRO A 90 -0.40 -20.99 26.82
CA PRO A 90 -1.00 -19.94 26.00
C PRO A 90 0.08 -19.19 25.24
N VAL A 91 -0.25 -18.77 24.01
CA VAL A 91 0.58 -17.81 23.28
C VAL A 91 0.79 -16.56 24.15
N ASN A 92 2.01 -16.03 24.10
CA ASN A 92 2.41 -14.85 24.87
C ASN A 92 1.48 -13.67 24.64
N ASN A 93 1.44 -12.75 25.61
CA ASN A 93 0.65 -11.52 25.47
C ASN A 93 1.35 -10.56 24.50
N GLY A 94 0.61 -9.96 23.59
CA GLY A 94 1.16 -8.96 22.67
C GLY A 94 0.38 -8.88 21.37
N THR A 95 0.88 -8.10 20.41
CA THR A 95 0.33 -8.05 19.06
C THR A 95 1.06 -9.05 18.18
N HIS A 96 0.32 -9.96 17.56
CA HIS A 96 0.86 -11.01 16.71
C HIS A 96 0.42 -10.86 15.26
N GLU A 97 1.29 -11.25 14.34
CA GLU A 97 0.86 -11.54 12.97
C GLU A 97 0.15 -12.87 12.95
N ILE A 98 -1.07 -12.93 12.43
CA ILE A 98 -1.85 -14.17 12.38
C ILE A 98 -2.32 -14.42 10.97
N GLU A 99 -2.00 -15.59 10.44
CA GLU A 99 -2.53 -16.11 9.19
C GLU A 99 -3.64 -17.11 9.49
N PHE A 100 -4.83 -16.84 8.95
CA PHE A 100 -5.97 -17.73 8.99
C PHE A 100 -6.12 -18.43 7.64
N LYS A 101 -6.37 -19.73 7.68
CA LYS A 101 -6.64 -20.55 6.49
C LYS A 101 -7.91 -21.34 6.67
N LEU A 102 -8.77 -21.34 5.65
CA LEU A 102 -9.98 -22.18 5.64
C LEU A 102 -9.73 -23.43 4.80
N TYR A 103 -10.29 -24.55 5.25
CA TYR A 103 -10.19 -25.85 4.60
C TYR A 103 -11.54 -26.58 4.60
N ASN A 104 -11.73 -27.46 3.63
CA ASN A 104 -12.86 -28.40 3.56
C ASN A 104 -12.54 -29.78 4.19
N VAL A 105 -11.33 -29.94 4.74
CA VAL A 105 -10.86 -31.17 5.39
C VAL A 105 -10.13 -30.86 6.70
N GLU A 106 -10.25 -31.76 7.68
CA GLU A 106 -9.69 -31.60 9.02
C GLU A 106 -8.16 -31.56 9.04
N THR A 107 -7.51 -32.40 8.22
CA THR A 107 -6.05 -32.49 8.14
C THR A 107 -5.59 -32.56 6.68
N GLY A 108 -4.40 -32.03 6.42
CA GLY A 108 -3.88 -31.90 5.05
C GLY A 108 -4.75 -30.99 4.18
N GLY A 109 -4.80 -31.30 2.88
CA GLY A 109 -5.54 -30.52 1.89
C GLY A 109 -4.88 -29.17 1.56
N LEU A 110 -5.42 -28.50 0.53
CA LEU A 110 -5.05 -27.13 0.18
C LEU A 110 -6.03 -26.16 0.84
N ALA A 111 -5.52 -25.02 1.29
CA ALA A 111 -6.36 -23.95 1.80
C ALA A 111 -7.26 -23.42 0.67
N ILE A 112 -8.56 -23.33 0.93
CA ILE A 112 -9.54 -22.77 -0.01
C ILE A 112 -9.71 -21.25 0.18
N TRP A 113 -9.23 -20.72 1.30
CA TRP A 113 -9.21 -19.30 1.62
C TRP A 113 -8.05 -18.98 2.57
N THR A 114 -7.52 -17.77 2.49
CA THR A 114 -6.43 -17.29 3.34
C THR A 114 -6.54 -15.80 3.61
N GLU A 115 -6.33 -15.41 4.86
CA GLU A 115 -6.27 -14.01 5.30
C GLU A 115 -5.14 -13.81 6.30
N VAL A 116 -4.45 -12.68 6.20
CA VAL A 116 -3.28 -12.38 7.03
C VAL A 116 -3.48 -11.04 7.73
N HIS A 117 -3.49 -11.08 9.07
CA HIS A 117 -3.54 -9.91 9.95
C HIS A 117 -2.11 -9.48 10.28
N ARG A 118 -1.62 -8.39 9.69
CA ARG A 118 -0.23 -7.92 9.84
C ARG A 118 -0.15 -6.39 9.88
N GLY A 119 1.03 -5.87 10.21
CA GLY A 119 1.27 -4.42 10.28
C GLY A 119 0.45 -3.74 11.37
N GLU A 120 -0.40 -2.78 10.97
CA GLU A 120 -1.29 -2.04 11.87
C GLU A 120 -2.51 -2.87 12.30
N ASP A 121 -2.85 -3.93 11.56
CA ASP A 121 -4.00 -4.81 11.82
C ASP A 121 -3.65 -6.11 12.55
N ARG A 122 -2.48 -6.15 13.21
CA ARG A 122 -2.06 -7.30 14.04
C ARG A 122 -3.05 -7.53 15.19
N ILE A 123 -3.17 -8.79 15.60
CA ILE A 123 -4.15 -9.21 16.60
C ILE A 123 -3.52 -9.17 17.99
N LEU A 124 -4.19 -8.50 18.93
CA LEU A 124 -3.79 -8.47 20.32
C LEU A 124 -4.22 -9.77 21.02
N THR A 125 -3.28 -10.40 21.71
CA THR A 125 -3.53 -11.55 22.57
C THR A 125 -3.35 -11.19 24.05
N ALA A 126 -4.17 -11.79 24.91
CA ALA A 126 -4.01 -11.74 26.35
C ALA A 126 -4.27 -13.14 26.94
N ASN A 127 -3.26 -13.76 27.54
CA ASN A 127 -3.28 -15.13 28.04
C ASN A 127 -3.73 -16.14 26.96
N GLY A 128 -3.24 -15.93 25.74
CA GLY A 128 -3.63 -16.63 24.52
C GLY A 128 -5.00 -16.28 23.95
N TYR A 129 -5.85 -15.51 24.66
CA TYR A 129 -7.16 -15.12 24.14
C TYR A 129 -7.05 -14.04 23.09
N PHE A 130 -7.85 -14.14 22.04
CA PHE A 130 -8.00 -13.11 21.02
C PHE A 130 -9.45 -13.01 20.53
N THR A 131 -9.75 -11.88 19.92
CA THR A 131 -10.98 -11.62 19.16
C THR A 131 -10.60 -10.89 17.89
N THR A 132 -11.16 -11.28 16.76
CA THR A 132 -10.96 -10.63 15.46
C THR A 132 -12.17 -10.87 14.56
N GLU A 133 -12.17 -10.26 13.38
CA GLU A 133 -13.18 -10.48 12.35
C GLU A 133 -12.49 -10.97 11.07
N LEU A 134 -12.95 -12.11 10.56
CA LEU A 134 -12.46 -12.68 9.30
C LEU A 134 -13.22 -12.09 8.11
N GLY A 135 -12.54 -11.96 6.97
CA GLY A 135 -13.18 -11.49 5.74
C GLY A 135 -12.99 -10.00 5.48
N ARG A 136 -12.26 -9.31 6.37
CA ARG A 136 -11.97 -7.88 6.28
C ARG A 136 -10.94 -7.58 5.18
N PHE A 137 -9.97 -8.47 4.95
CA PHE A 137 -8.91 -8.27 3.96
C PHE A 137 -9.09 -9.16 2.74
N THR A 138 -9.54 -10.40 2.94
CA THR A 138 -9.87 -11.37 1.90
C THR A 138 -11.33 -11.77 2.03
N ARG A 139 -12.16 -11.36 1.07
CA ARG A 139 -13.62 -11.57 1.16
C ARG A 139 -13.98 -13.04 1.42
N LEU A 140 -14.96 -13.25 2.30
CA LEU A 140 -15.41 -14.57 2.78
C LEU A 140 -16.83 -14.92 2.30
N ASP A 141 -17.47 -14.04 1.52
CA ASP A 141 -18.86 -14.15 1.04
C ASP A 141 -19.12 -15.36 0.13
N SER A 142 -18.08 -15.97 -0.44
CA SER A 142 -18.19 -17.19 -1.24
C SER A 142 -18.37 -18.47 -0.41
N PHE A 143 -18.22 -18.40 0.92
CA PHE A 143 -18.30 -19.55 1.80
C PHE A 143 -19.51 -19.47 2.71
N ASP A 144 -20.34 -20.50 2.66
CA ASP A 144 -21.47 -20.64 3.57
C ASP A 144 -21.03 -21.33 4.86
N LEU A 145 -20.38 -20.55 5.74
CA LEU A 145 -20.00 -20.98 7.10
C LEU A 145 -21.21 -21.36 7.96
N GLY A 146 -22.42 -21.00 7.52
CA GLY A 146 -23.71 -21.23 8.18
C GLY A 146 -24.41 -22.52 7.75
N GLU A 147 -23.96 -23.22 6.71
CA GLU A 147 -24.59 -24.47 6.28
C GLU A 147 -23.59 -25.62 6.12
N ASN A 148 -22.28 -25.31 6.03
CA ASN A 148 -21.24 -26.30 5.79
C ASN A 148 -20.19 -26.30 6.90
N THR A 149 -19.63 -27.48 7.17
CA THR A 149 -18.49 -27.62 8.08
C THR A 149 -17.21 -27.20 7.39
N TYR A 150 -16.51 -26.24 7.99
CA TYR A 150 -15.17 -25.84 7.59
C TYR A 150 -14.17 -25.99 8.73
N TYR A 151 -12.91 -26.09 8.38
CA TYR A 151 -11.82 -26.19 9.32
C TYR A 151 -10.94 -24.96 9.19
N LEU A 152 -10.74 -24.26 10.30
CA LEU A 152 -9.91 -23.06 10.39
C LEU A 152 -8.53 -23.44 10.95
N GLY A 153 -7.52 -23.27 10.11
CA GLY A 153 -6.12 -23.28 10.49
C GLY A 153 -5.67 -21.89 10.94
N VAL A 154 -4.78 -21.86 11.93
CA VAL A 154 -4.19 -20.63 12.46
C VAL A 154 -2.68 -20.79 12.54
N ALA A 155 -1.94 -19.87 11.92
CA ALA A 155 -0.50 -19.75 12.06
C ALA A 155 -0.16 -18.39 12.70
N VAL A 156 0.80 -18.38 13.62
CA VAL A 156 1.16 -17.20 14.43
C VAL A 156 2.61 -16.83 14.16
N ASP A 157 2.86 -15.55 13.87
CA ASP A 157 4.20 -14.98 13.65
C ASP A 157 5.06 -15.72 12.61
N GLY A 158 4.42 -16.31 11.58
CA GLY A 158 5.09 -17.05 10.52
C GLY A 158 5.52 -18.47 10.89
N GLU A 159 5.19 -18.94 12.10
CA GLU A 159 5.42 -20.31 12.55
C GLU A 159 4.47 -21.31 11.85
N PRO A 160 4.76 -22.62 11.92
CA PRO A 160 3.86 -23.64 11.38
C PRO A 160 2.42 -23.52 11.92
N GLU A 161 1.45 -23.88 11.08
CA GLU A 161 0.03 -23.91 11.45
C GLU A 161 -0.20 -24.76 12.71
N LEU A 162 -0.97 -24.20 13.65
CA LEU A 162 -1.36 -24.87 14.89
C LEU A 162 -2.29 -26.05 14.58
N SER A 163 -2.15 -27.11 15.37
CA SER A 163 -2.97 -28.31 15.31
C SER A 163 -3.58 -28.62 16.67
N PRO A 164 -4.84 -29.07 16.75
CA PRO A 164 -5.77 -29.31 15.64
C PRO A 164 -6.38 -28.02 15.07
N ARG A 165 -6.90 -28.09 13.85
CA ARG A 165 -7.71 -27.02 13.25
C ARG A 165 -9.01 -26.83 14.03
N TRP A 166 -9.49 -25.61 14.10
CA TRP A 166 -10.80 -25.33 14.71
C TRP A 166 -11.91 -25.66 13.74
N ILE A 167 -12.89 -26.42 14.22
CA ILE A 167 -14.10 -26.68 13.44
C ILE A 167 -14.98 -25.45 13.53
N ILE A 168 -15.30 -24.86 12.39
CA ILE A 168 -16.39 -23.91 12.24
C ILE A 168 -17.60 -24.78 11.91
N ASP A 169 -18.33 -25.19 12.94
CA ASP A 169 -19.62 -25.86 12.80
C ASP A 169 -20.77 -24.92 13.17
N GLN A 170 -21.98 -25.41 12.91
CA GLN A 170 -23.20 -24.81 13.41
C GLN A 170 -23.16 -24.83 14.94
N VAL A 171 -23.14 -23.66 15.59
CA VAL A 171 -23.75 -23.57 16.92
C VAL A 171 -25.24 -23.81 16.71
N PRO A 172 -25.83 -24.91 17.17
CA PRO A 172 -27.24 -25.14 16.97
C PRO A 172 -28.01 -24.03 17.69
N LEU A 173 -28.75 -23.21 16.94
CA LEU A 173 -29.79 -22.37 17.52
C LEU A 173 -30.92 -23.29 17.96
N THR A 174 -30.74 -24.02 19.05
CA THR A 174 -31.90 -24.59 19.75
C THR A 174 -32.68 -23.40 20.30
N PRO A 175 -33.93 -23.16 19.85
CA PRO A 175 -34.76 -22.15 20.48
C PRO A 175 -34.91 -22.54 21.95
N PHE A 176 -34.73 -21.59 22.86
CA PHE A 176 -35.20 -21.79 24.23
C PHE A 176 -36.73 -21.88 24.15
N GLU A 177 -37.29 -23.07 24.36
CA GLU A 177 -38.73 -23.25 24.58
C GLU A 177 -39.15 -22.67 25.94
#